data_AF-A0A2D4ZWL2-F1
#
_entry.id   AF-A0A2D4ZWL2-F1
#
_cell.length_a   1.000
_cell.length_b   1.000
_cell.length_c   1.000
_cell.angle_alpha   90.00
_cell.angle_beta   90.00
_cell.angle_gamma   90.00
#
_symmetry.space_group_name_H-M   'P 1'
#
loop_
_entity.id
_entity.type
_entity.pdbx_description
1 polymer ?
#
loop_
_entity_poly.entity_id
_entity_poly.type
_entity_poly.pdbx_seq_one_letter_code
_entity_poly.pdbx_strand_id
1 'polypeptide(L)'
;MARSFFTFILVLCFSTFAGAQIIDDSSIEDAQNGGYTFVEGMFVAYLADTVSPGFIRDEFRKLEIAVLDEHIKPIVISVVNVPSKETLEKLKNHKNVTAFYATSLKEETIKLEQLLEDTSLSAEEKEQIKKETAPVETFFVEFNYSINRKALKELMGEFRDVAYKIISDQPRTVTLKAEPGNEPLLMDKVEQLLFVESTAMIGTIKN
;
A
#
# COMPACT_ATOMS: atom_id res chain seq x y z
N MET A 1 -60.02 -12.14 24.16
CA MET A 1 -59.88 -11.95 22.70
C MET A 1 -58.78 -10.92 22.42
N ALA A 2 -57.55 -11.16 22.89
CA ALA A 2 -56.49 -10.13 22.93
C ALA A 2 -55.07 -10.75 22.94
N ARG A 3 -54.86 -11.84 22.19
CA ARG A 3 -53.54 -12.49 22.07
C ARG A 3 -53.07 -12.70 20.63
N SER A 4 -53.88 -12.33 19.63
CA SER A 4 -53.57 -12.61 18.22
C SER A 4 -53.12 -11.38 17.42
N PHE A 5 -53.06 -10.19 18.03
CA PHE A 5 -52.66 -8.95 17.33
C PHE A 5 -51.21 -8.53 17.60
N PHE A 6 -50.58 -9.06 18.66
CA PHE A 6 -49.23 -8.65 19.05
C PHE A 6 -48.14 -9.31 18.19
N THR A 7 -48.44 -10.45 17.57
CA THR A 7 -47.48 -11.21 16.77
C THR A 7 -47.30 -10.69 15.35
N PHE A 8 -48.22 -9.85 14.84
CA PHE A 8 -48.15 -9.34 13.47
C PHE A 8 -47.34 -8.03 13.36
N ILE A 9 -47.23 -7.27 14.46
CA ILE A 9 -46.48 -6.00 14.48
C ILE A 9 -44.98 -6.24 14.65
N LEU A 10 -44.57 -7.33 15.31
CA LEU A 10 -43.15 -7.60 15.59
C LEU A 10 -42.37 -8.14 14.37
N VAL A 11 -43.05 -8.67 13.34
CA VAL A 11 -42.41 -9.17 12.11
C VAL A 11 -42.13 -8.06 11.11
N LEU A 12 -42.84 -6.92 11.21
CA LEU A 12 -42.67 -5.78 10.29
C LEU A 12 -41.56 -4.80 10.70
N CYS A 13 -40.99 -4.90 11.91
CA CYS A 13 -39.93 -4.01 12.36
C CYS A 13 -38.51 -4.52 12.08
N PHE A 14 -38.34 -5.75 11.59
CA PHE A 14 -37.03 -6.35 11.27
C PHE A 14 -36.78 -6.56 9.78
N SER A 15 -37.62 -6.02 8.89
CA SER A 15 -37.25 -5.85 7.48
C SER A 15 -36.38 -4.59 7.34
N THR A 16 -35.23 -4.59 8.02
CA THR A 16 -34.13 -3.71 7.65
C THR A 16 -33.79 -4.06 6.21
N PHE A 17 -34.06 -3.12 5.31
CA PHE A 17 -33.55 -3.12 3.96
C PHE A 17 -32.05 -3.39 4.04
N ALA A 18 -31.66 -4.62 3.71
CA ALA A 18 -30.33 -4.90 3.22
C ALA A 18 -30.25 -4.18 1.87
N GLY A 19 -30.00 -2.87 1.93
CA GLY A 19 -29.45 -2.14 0.81
C GLY A 19 -28.07 -2.74 0.59
N ALA A 20 -28.01 -3.80 -0.21
CA ALA A 20 -26.84 -4.02 -1.02
C ALA A 20 -26.61 -2.68 -1.71
N GLN A 21 -25.56 -1.96 -1.33
CA GLN A 21 -24.98 -0.98 -2.22
C GLN A 21 -24.64 -1.80 -3.45
N ILE A 22 -25.52 -1.77 -4.44
CA ILE A 22 -25.21 -2.15 -5.79
C ILE A 22 -24.13 -1.14 -6.14
N ILE A 23 -22.87 -1.57 -6.01
CA ILE A 23 -21.78 -0.96 -6.74
C ILE A 23 -22.29 -0.94 -8.17
N ASP A 24 -22.40 0.26 -8.72
CA ASP A 24 -22.93 0.49 -10.05
C ASP A 24 -21.99 -0.19 -11.05
N ASP A 25 -22.26 -1.48 -11.28
CA ASP A 25 -21.48 -2.36 -12.14
C ASP A 25 -21.59 -1.93 -13.61
N SER A 26 -22.39 -0.90 -13.94
CA SER A 26 -22.46 -0.31 -15.28
C SER A 26 -21.09 0.09 -15.81
N SER A 27 -20.19 0.61 -14.97
CA SER A 27 -18.82 0.96 -15.38
C SER A 27 -17.95 -0.26 -15.68
N ILE A 28 -18.23 -1.39 -15.01
CA ILE A 28 -17.54 -2.68 -15.24
C ILE A 28 -18.14 -3.38 -16.47
N GLU A 29 -19.46 -3.32 -16.63
CA GLU A 29 -20.21 -3.88 -17.75
C GLU A 29 -19.91 -3.12 -19.05
N ASP A 30 -19.78 -1.80 -19.01
CA ASP A 30 -19.33 -0.97 -20.14
C ASP A 30 -17.87 -1.25 -20.53
N ALA A 31 -17.00 -1.50 -19.54
CA ALA A 31 -15.63 -1.95 -19.82
C ALA A 31 -15.61 -3.33 -20.51
N GLN A 32 -16.51 -4.24 -20.14
CA GLN A 32 -16.66 -5.56 -20.77
C GLN A 32 -17.31 -5.49 -22.16
N ASN A 33 -18.16 -4.49 -22.41
CA ASN A 33 -18.92 -4.30 -23.66
C ASN A 33 -18.24 -3.39 -24.70
N GLY A 34 -16.97 -3.01 -24.50
CA GLY A 34 -16.21 -2.22 -25.48
C GLY A 34 -16.37 -0.70 -25.35
N GLY A 35 -16.78 -0.21 -24.18
CA GLY A 35 -16.83 1.21 -23.80
C GLY A 35 -15.47 1.83 -23.46
N TYR A 36 -14.36 1.15 -23.76
CA TYR A 36 -13.01 1.66 -23.53
C TYR A 36 -12.38 2.18 -24.83
N THR A 37 -11.61 3.25 -24.70
CA THR A 37 -10.68 3.73 -25.71
C THR A 37 -9.26 3.58 -25.18
N PHE A 38 -8.29 3.38 -26.05
CA PHE A 38 -6.89 3.42 -25.64
C PHE A 38 -6.37 4.85 -25.75
N VAL A 39 -5.54 5.24 -24.78
CA VAL A 39 -4.77 6.47 -24.87
C VAL A 39 -3.71 6.26 -25.95
N GLU A 40 -3.77 7.06 -27.01
CA GLU A 40 -2.77 7.03 -28.07
C GLU A 40 -1.49 7.77 -27.65
N GLY A 41 -0.36 7.35 -28.20
CA GLY A 41 0.96 7.96 -28.00
C GLY A 41 1.64 7.59 -26.68
N MET A 42 1.13 6.61 -25.93
CA MET A 42 1.77 6.12 -24.71
C MET A 42 1.33 4.71 -24.32
N PHE A 43 2.20 4.03 -23.58
CA PHE A 43 1.92 2.70 -23.00
C PHE A 43 2.66 2.55 -21.67
N VAL A 44 2.29 1.55 -20.87
CA VAL A 44 2.93 1.24 -19.58
C VAL A 44 3.82 0.02 -19.74
N ALA A 45 5.03 0.09 -19.19
CA ALA A 45 5.90 -1.06 -18.99
C ALA A 45 5.90 -1.45 -17.50
N TYR A 46 5.64 -2.71 -17.23
CA TYR A 46 5.81 -3.34 -15.92
C TYR A 46 7.25 -3.82 -15.80
N LEU A 47 7.88 -3.47 -14.69
CA LEU A 47 9.32 -3.63 -14.51
C LEU A 47 9.61 -4.67 -13.43
N ALA A 48 10.79 -5.27 -13.52
CA ALA A 48 11.28 -6.20 -12.52
C ALA A 48 11.33 -5.54 -11.12
N ASP A 49 11.03 -6.35 -10.10
CA ASP A 49 10.90 -5.93 -8.70
C ASP A 49 12.19 -5.44 -8.01
N THR A 50 13.31 -5.37 -8.74
CA THR A 50 14.62 -4.91 -8.24
C THR A 50 15.17 -3.66 -8.94
N VAL A 51 14.44 -3.08 -9.91
CA VAL A 51 14.91 -1.90 -10.67
C VAL A 51 14.85 -0.61 -9.86
N SER A 52 15.82 0.28 -10.04
CA SER A 52 15.82 1.61 -9.40
C SER A 52 15.40 2.71 -10.38
N PRO A 53 14.88 3.85 -9.88
CA PRO A 53 14.58 5.03 -10.68
C PRO A 53 15.71 5.47 -11.61
N GLY A 54 16.93 5.56 -11.06
CA GLY A 54 18.10 6.01 -11.80
C GLY A 54 18.47 5.06 -12.94
N PHE A 55 18.45 3.75 -12.66
CA PHE A 55 18.72 2.73 -13.68
C PHE A 55 17.74 2.83 -14.85
N ILE A 56 16.44 2.93 -14.56
CA ILE A 56 15.39 2.98 -15.57
C ILE A 56 15.49 4.24 -16.43
N ARG A 57 15.75 5.40 -15.83
CA ARG A 57 15.95 6.66 -16.56
C ARG A 57 17.15 6.62 -17.49
N ASP A 58 18.22 5.92 -17.11
CA ASP A 58 19.42 5.82 -17.94
C ASP A 58 19.23 4.81 -19.08
N GLU A 59 18.60 3.67 -18.83
CA GLU A 59 18.32 2.66 -19.86
C GLU A 59 17.36 3.19 -20.93
N PHE A 60 16.22 3.79 -20.55
CA PHE A 60 15.29 4.34 -21.55
C PHE A 60 15.86 5.54 -22.30
N ARG A 61 16.74 6.34 -21.67
CA ARG A 61 17.45 7.43 -22.36
C ARG A 61 18.37 6.90 -23.46
N LYS A 62 19.06 5.79 -23.24
CA LYS A 62 19.92 5.15 -24.27
C LYS A 62 19.11 4.65 -25.47
N LEU A 63 17.86 4.27 -25.23
CA LEU A 63 16.92 3.82 -26.27
C LEU A 63 16.18 4.98 -26.96
N GLU A 64 16.45 6.22 -26.55
CA GLU A 64 15.78 7.43 -27.04
C GLU A 64 14.25 7.42 -26.80
N ILE A 65 13.80 6.68 -25.77
CA ILE A 65 12.39 6.59 -25.37
C ILE A 65 12.16 7.54 -24.20
N ALA A 66 11.20 8.46 -24.36
CA ALA A 66 10.85 9.39 -23.29
C ALA A 66 9.97 8.70 -22.22
N VAL A 67 10.43 8.77 -20.97
CA VAL A 67 9.63 8.38 -19.79
C VAL A 67 8.73 9.55 -19.44
N LEU A 68 7.41 9.35 -19.50
CA LEU A 68 6.41 10.37 -19.16
C LEU A 68 6.11 10.40 -17.67
N ASP A 69 6.06 9.22 -17.07
CA ASP A 69 5.72 9.04 -15.66
C ASP A 69 6.39 7.77 -15.11
N GLU A 70 6.68 7.78 -13.81
CA GLU A 70 7.48 6.75 -13.15
C GLU A 70 6.90 6.41 -11.76
N HIS A 71 6.50 5.15 -11.60
CA HIS A 71 6.00 4.59 -10.36
C HIS A 71 6.94 3.50 -9.86
N ILE A 72 8.09 3.90 -9.33
CA ILE A 72 9.11 2.99 -8.80
C ILE A 72 9.37 3.31 -7.32
N LYS A 73 8.70 2.56 -6.45
CA LYS A 73 8.80 2.72 -5.00
C LYS A 73 9.53 1.54 -4.34
N PRO A 74 10.34 1.80 -3.31
CA PRO A 74 10.95 0.74 -2.52
C PRO A 74 9.89 -0.02 -1.70
N ILE A 75 10.28 -1.19 -1.23
CA ILE A 75 9.45 -1.92 -0.26
C ILE A 75 9.54 -1.22 1.10
N VAL A 76 8.38 -1.00 1.72
CA VAL A 76 8.28 -0.44 3.06
C VAL A 76 7.51 -1.40 3.94
N ILE A 77 8.05 -1.66 5.13
CA ILE A 77 7.37 -2.44 6.18
C ILE A 77 7.02 -1.55 7.35
N SER A 78 6.01 -1.98 8.10
CA SER A 78 5.69 -1.51 9.44
C SER A 78 6.00 -2.64 10.42
N VAL A 79 6.73 -2.34 11.48
CA VAL A 79 6.94 -3.24 12.62
C VAL A 79 5.68 -3.19 13.49
N VAL A 80 5.07 -4.34 13.73
CA VAL A 80 3.76 -4.46 14.39
C VAL A 80 3.86 -4.94 15.85
N ASN A 81 5.07 -5.15 16.35
CA ASN A 81 5.33 -5.52 17.73
C ASN A 81 6.40 -4.60 18.35
N VAL A 82 6.77 -4.87 19.60
CA VAL A 82 7.82 -4.14 20.33
C VAL A 82 9.07 -5.02 20.43
N PRO A 83 9.94 -5.05 19.40
CA PRO A 83 11.21 -5.77 19.43
C PRO A 83 12.20 -5.12 20.40
N SER A 84 13.31 -5.81 20.68
CA SER A 84 14.35 -5.26 21.56
C SER A 84 15.02 -4.03 20.94
N LYS A 85 15.52 -3.11 21.79
CA LYS A 85 16.28 -1.94 21.33
C LYS A 85 17.51 -2.32 20.51
N GLU A 86 18.18 -3.41 20.89
CA GLU A 86 19.34 -3.93 20.15
C GLU A 86 18.94 -4.39 18.74
N THR A 87 17.83 -5.12 18.63
CA THR A 87 17.27 -5.56 17.34
C THR A 87 16.91 -4.38 16.44
N LEU A 88 16.23 -3.37 17.00
CA LEU A 88 15.85 -2.17 16.25
C LEU A 88 17.08 -1.41 15.73
N GLU A 89 18.12 -1.26 16.55
CA GLU A 89 19.36 -0.63 16.11
C GLU A 89 20.10 -1.47 15.06
N LYS A 90 20.11 -2.80 15.17
CA LYS A 90 20.66 -3.67 14.12
C LYS A 90 19.89 -3.53 12.81
N LEU A 91 18.56 -3.51 12.87
CA LEU A 91 17.70 -3.37 11.70
C LEU A 91 17.89 -2.00 11.03
N LYS A 92 17.88 -0.93 11.82
CA LYS A 92 18.11 0.45 11.37
C LYS A 92 19.46 0.62 10.67
N ASN A 93 20.51 -0.02 11.18
CA ASN A 93 21.86 0.08 10.61
C ASN A 93 22.15 -1.01 9.55
N HIS A 94 21.16 -1.80 9.16
CA HIS A 94 21.35 -2.85 8.18
C HIS A 94 21.63 -2.24 6.78
N LYS A 95 22.59 -2.80 6.04
CA LYS A 95 23.05 -2.27 4.73
C LYS A 95 21.96 -2.08 3.67
N ASN A 96 20.85 -2.83 3.82
CA ASN A 96 19.73 -2.79 2.88
C ASN A 96 18.60 -1.86 3.33
N VAL A 97 18.71 -1.23 4.50
CA VAL A 97 17.76 -0.23 5.00
C VAL A 97 18.23 1.14 4.56
N THR A 98 17.37 1.87 3.86
CA THR A 98 17.62 3.24 3.40
C THR A 98 17.09 4.27 4.38
N ALA A 99 15.94 3.98 4.98
CA ALA A 99 15.33 4.85 5.95
C ALA A 99 14.61 4.07 7.05
N PHE A 100 14.62 4.64 8.25
CA PHE A 100 13.97 4.10 9.44
C PHE A 100 13.23 5.23 10.13
N TYR A 101 11.91 5.12 10.23
CA TYR A 101 11.02 6.14 10.81
C TYR A 101 10.33 5.57 12.04
N ALA A 102 10.24 6.37 13.10
CA ALA A 102 9.41 6.06 14.25
C ALA A 102 8.26 7.06 14.29
N THR A 103 7.03 6.56 14.35
CA THR A 103 5.86 7.39 14.65
C THR A 103 5.33 7.03 16.03
N SER A 104 5.10 8.06 16.84
CA SER A 104 4.36 7.97 18.09
C SER A 104 3.04 8.71 17.88
N LEU A 105 1.90 8.08 18.18
CA LEU A 105 0.60 8.75 18.21
C LEU A 105 0.55 9.73 19.41
N LYS A 106 1.24 10.87 19.29
CA LYS A 106 1.30 11.91 20.35
C LYS A 106 -0.07 12.44 20.73
N GLU A 107 -1.00 12.50 19.78
CA GLU A 107 -2.37 12.98 20.02
C GLU A 107 -3.17 12.07 20.96
N GLU A 108 -2.95 10.75 20.91
CA GLU A 108 -3.62 9.81 21.80
C GLU A 108 -3.07 9.92 23.23
N THR A 109 -1.77 10.19 23.37
CA THR A 109 -1.13 10.42 24.67
C THR A 109 -1.67 11.68 25.34
N ILE A 110 -1.78 12.78 24.60
CA ILE A 110 -2.30 14.06 25.14
C ILE A 110 -3.76 13.90 25.57
N LYS A 111 -4.59 13.22 24.78
CA LYS A 111 -5.99 12.94 25.14
C LYS A 111 -6.11 12.05 26.36
N LEU A 112 -5.28 11.00 26.47
CA LEU A 112 -5.26 10.12 27.64
C LEU A 112 -4.82 10.89 28.89
N GLU A 113 -3.81 11.76 28.79
CA GLU A 113 -3.36 12.59 29.91
C GLU A 113 -4.46 13.52 30.42
N GLN A 114 -5.16 14.20 29.50
CA GLN A 114 -6.32 15.04 29.85
C GLN A 114 -7.44 14.23 30.51
N LEU A 115 -7.76 13.04 29.97
CA LEU A 115 -8.77 12.16 30.55
C LEU A 115 -8.38 11.65 31.95
N LEU A 116 -7.08 11.41 32.20
CA LEU A 116 -6.59 10.97 33.50
C LEU A 116 -6.51 12.11 34.52
N GLU A 117 -6.26 13.35 34.09
CA GLU A 117 -6.25 14.52 34.99
C GLU A 117 -7.61 14.74 35.67
N ASP A 118 -8.70 14.53 34.94
CA ASP A 118 -10.09 14.70 35.43
C ASP A 118 -10.61 13.54 36.29
N THR A 119 -9.79 12.53 36.57
CA THR A 119 -10.17 11.36 37.39
C THR A 119 -9.62 11.40 38.81
N SER A 120 -10.36 10.83 39.76
CA SER A 120 -10.01 10.66 41.17
C SER A 120 -8.99 9.53 41.45
N LEU A 121 -8.35 8.99 40.40
CA LEU A 121 -7.37 7.92 40.52
C LEU A 121 -6.11 8.40 41.28
N SER A 122 -5.48 7.48 42.00
CA SER A 122 -4.17 7.73 42.61
C SER A 122 -3.08 7.91 41.55
N ALA A 123 -1.96 8.53 41.92
CA ALA A 123 -0.83 8.72 41.00
C ALA A 123 -0.28 7.39 40.46
N GLU A 124 -0.26 6.34 41.29
CA GLU A 124 0.20 5.00 40.93
C GLU A 124 -0.73 4.34 39.90
N GLU A 125 -2.06 4.46 40.07
CA GLU A 125 -3.05 3.96 39.12
C GLU A 125 -2.98 4.70 37.77
N LYS A 126 -2.81 6.04 37.80
CA LYS A 126 -2.62 6.84 36.59
C LYS A 126 -1.36 6.42 35.83
N GLU A 127 -0.27 6.16 36.55
CA GLU A 127 0.99 5.72 35.92
C GLU A 127 0.91 4.30 35.36
N GLN A 128 0.17 3.41 36.03
CA GLN A 128 -0.10 2.07 35.53
C GLN A 128 -0.93 2.10 34.25
N ILE A 129 -2.01 2.89 34.21
CA ILE A 129 -2.84 3.07 33.01
C ILE A 129 -2.02 3.69 31.87
N LYS A 130 -1.17 4.69 32.15
CA LYS A 130 -0.26 5.27 31.15
C LYS A 130 0.71 4.24 30.58
N LYS A 131 1.21 3.29 31.38
CA LYS A 131 2.08 2.20 30.89
C LYS A 131 1.31 1.17 30.06
N GLU A 132 0.10 0.81 30.47
CA GLU A 132 -0.76 -0.14 29.75
C GLU A 132 -1.33 0.43 28.44
N THR A 133 -1.52 1.75 28.39
CA THR A 133 -2.09 2.48 27.24
C THR A 133 -1.03 3.34 26.53
N ALA A 134 0.26 3.11 26.81
CA ALA A 134 1.34 3.87 26.19
C ALA A 134 1.22 3.77 24.66
N PRO A 135 1.35 4.88 23.92
CA PRO A 135 1.28 4.83 22.46
C PRO A 135 2.32 3.83 21.97
N VAL A 136 1.87 2.82 21.25
CA VAL A 136 2.77 1.84 20.64
C VAL A 136 3.54 2.57 19.55
N GLU A 137 4.83 2.82 19.79
CA GLU A 137 5.72 3.34 18.76
C GLU A 137 5.68 2.38 17.57
N THR A 138 5.23 2.91 16.43
CA THR A 138 5.19 2.14 15.19
C THR A 138 6.42 2.52 14.38
N PHE A 139 7.23 1.52 14.04
CA PHE A 139 8.42 1.72 13.22
C PHE A 139 8.12 1.40 11.77
N PHE A 140 8.55 2.27 10.86
CA PHE A 140 8.54 2.01 9.43
C PHE A 140 9.97 1.87 8.93
N VAL A 141 10.19 0.84 8.11
CA VAL A 141 11.51 0.54 7.56
C VAL A 141 11.40 0.49 6.05
N GLU A 142 12.14 1.36 5.40
CA GLU A 142 12.28 1.44 3.96
C GLU A 142 13.56 0.71 3.53
N PHE A 143 13.44 -0.13 2.52
CA PHE A 143 14.56 -0.89 1.99
C PHE A 143 15.06 -0.31 0.68
N ASN A 144 16.32 -0.61 0.34
CA ASN A 144 16.85 -0.25 -0.97
C ASN A 144 16.10 -0.98 -2.10
N TYR A 145 16.23 -0.44 -3.33
CA TYR A 145 15.53 -0.98 -4.51
C TYR A 145 15.94 -2.41 -4.90
N SER A 146 17.07 -2.91 -4.41
CA SER A 146 17.53 -4.29 -4.68
C SER A 146 16.78 -5.35 -3.85
N ILE A 147 16.02 -4.94 -2.85
CA ILE A 147 15.18 -5.84 -2.05
C ILE A 147 13.83 -6.02 -2.72
N ASN A 148 13.58 -7.26 -3.12
CA ASN A 148 12.25 -7.73 -3.48
C ASN A 148 11.59 -8.52 -2.34
N ARG A 149 10.34 -8.94 -2.54
CA ARG A 149 9.55 -9.63 -1.51
C ARG A 149 10.21 -10.92 -1.00
N LYS A 150 10.93 -11.65 -1.86
CA LYS A 150 11.65 -12.86 -1.47
C LYS A 150 12.86 -12.51 -0.59
N ALA A 151 13.70 -11.59 -1.07
CA ALA A 151 14.87 -11.11 -0.34
C ALA A 151 14.50 -10.47 1.01
N LEU A 152 13.36 -9.77 1.07
CA LEU A 152 12.83 -9.21 2.32
C LEU A 152 12.51 -10.33 3.33
N LYS A 153 11.83 -11.40 2.91
CA LYS A 153 11.49 -12.51 3.80
C LYS A 153 12.76 -13.18 4.35
N GLU A 154 13.77 -13.35 3.53
CA GLU A 154 15.07 -13.92 3.93
C GLU A 154 15.76 -13.01 4.94
N LEU A 155 15.86 -11.71 4.64
CA LEU A 155 16.44 -10.69 5.53
C LEU A 155 15.71 -10.63 6.87
N MET A 156 14.38 -10.55 6.86
CA MET A 156 13.59 -10.47 8.10
C MET A 156 13.65 -11.77 8.90
N GLY A 157 14.00 -12.90 8.28
CA GLY A 157 14.27 -14.16 8.98
C GLY A 157 15.46 -14.09 9.95
N GLU A 158 16.36 -13.13 9.77
CA GLU A 158 17.48 -12.84 10.68
C GLU A 158 17.01 -12.13 11.97
N PHE A 159 15.85 -11.47 11.93
CA PHE A 159 15.28 -10.67 13.02
C PHE A 159 14.09 -11.39 13.66
N ARG A 160 14.37 -12.47 14.40
CA ARG A 160 13.33 -13.40 14.93
C ARG A 160 12.32 -12.75 15.88
N ASP A 161 12.69 -11.67 16.55
CA ASP A 161 11.82 -10.91 17.46
C ASP A 161 11.07 -9.76 16.77
N VAL A 162 11.14 -9.65 15.44
CA VAL A 162 10.43 -8.61 14.67
C VAL A 162 9.24 -9.23 13.93
N ALA A 163 8.04 -8.82 14.31
CA ALA A 163 6.84 -9.05 13.52
C ALA A 163 6.60 -7.81 12.64
N TYR A 164 6.29 -8.02 11.36
CA TYR A 164 6.12 -6.93 10.41
C TYR A 164 4.98 -7.14 9.42
N LYS A 165 4.50 -6.03 8.87
CA LYS A 165 3.54 -5.97 7.76
C LYS A 165 4.15 -5.17 6.62
N ILE A 166 4.06 -5.69 5.40
CA ILE A 166 4.41 -4.92 4.19
C ILE A 166 3.30 -3.89 3.96
N ILE A 167 3.65 -2.61 3.92
CA ILE A 167 2.71 -1.51 3.70
C ILE A 167 2.84 -0.89 2.30
N SER A 168 3.99 -1.08 1.65
CA SER A 168 4.23 -0.66 0.27
C SER A 168 5.04 -1.74 -0.43
N ASP A 169 4.45 -2.32 -1.48
CA ASP A 169 5.04 -3.30 -2.40
C ASP A 169 4.20 -3.27 -3.70
N GLN A 170 4.16 -2.08 -4.31
CA GLN A 170 3.41 -1.88 -5.55
C GLN A 170 4.25 -2.35 -6.73
N PRO A 171 3.62 -2.89 -7.80
CA PRO A 171 4.31 -3.16 -9.05
C PRO A 171 5.07 -1.92 -9.53
N ARG A 172 6.30 -2.12 -9.99
CA ARG A 172 7.13 -1.03 -10.51
C ARG A 172 6.73 -0.79 -11.95
N THR A 173 6.34 0.43 -12.29
CA THR A 173 5.89 0.75 -13.65
C THR A 173 6.47 2.06 -14.15
N VAL A 174 6.56 2.16 -15.48
CA VAL A 174 6.83 3.42 -16.17
C VAL A 174 5.88 3.60 -17.32
N THR A 175 5.45 4.84 -17.52
CA THR A 175 4.70 5.25 -18.71
C THR A 175 5.68 5.78 -19.74
N LEU A 176 5.67 5.19 -20.93
CA LEU A 176 6.59 5.50 -22.01
C LEU A 176 5.84 6.21 -23.14
N LYS A 177 6.50 7.20 -23.74
CA LYS A 177 5.99 7.90 -24.92
C LYS A 177 6.19 7.04 -26.16
N ALA A 178 5.17 7.03 -27.01
CA ALA A 178 5.19 6.47 -28.35
C ALA A 178 4.62 7.48 -29.35
N GLU A 179 4.82 7.23 -30.64
CA GLU A 179 4.04 7.90 -31.67
C GLU A 179 2.68 7.20 -31.79
N PRO A 180 1.56 7.93 -31.99
CA PRO A 180 0.25 7.34 -32.21
C PRO A 180 0.28 6.31 -33.35
N GLY A 181 -0.16 5.08 -33.06
CA GLY A 181 -0.17 3.95 -34.00
C GLY A 181 1.12 3.11 -34.01
N ASN A 182 2.19 3.57 -33.36
CA ASN A 182 3.46 2.84 -33.24
C ASN A 182 3.64 2.17 -31.86
N GLU A 183 2.64 2.23 -30.98
CA GLU A 183 2.69 1.65 -29.63
C GLU A 183 3.01 0.15 -29.67
N PRO A 184 2.33 -0.71 -30.47
CA PRO A 184 2.59 -2.15 -30.45
C PRO A 184 4.03 -2.49 -30.84
N LEU A 185 4.58 -1.79 -31.84
CA LEU A 185 5.96 -2.01 -32.28
C LEU A 185 6.97 -1.60 -31.21
N LEU A 186 6.71 -0.51 -30.48
CA LEU A 186 7.59 -0.06 -29.42
C LEU A 186 7.46 -0.94 -28.17
N MET A 187 6.25 -1.41 -27.87
CA MET A 187 5.98 -2.41 -26.83
C MET A 187 6.79 -3.69 -27.07
N ASP A 188 6.73 -4.27 -28.28
CA ASP A 188 7.50 -5.47 -28.63
C ASP A 188 9.02 -5.29 -28.42
N LYS A 189 9.54 -4.08 -28.66
CA LYS A 189 10.96 -3.76 -28.41
C LYS A 189 11.26 -3.62 -26.92
N VAL A 190 10.37 -2.97 -26.18
CA VAL A 190 10.54 -2.74 -24.74
C VAL A 190 10.42 -4.04 -23.96
N GLU A 191 9.55 -4.97 -24.37
CA GLU A 191 9.41 -6.31 -23.75
C GLU A 191 10.65 -7.19 -23.90
N GLN A 192 11.54 -6.89 -24.87
CA GLN A 192 12.81 -7.61 -25.02
C GLN A 192 13.86 -7.20 -23.99
N LEU A 193 13.62 -6.12 -23.23
CA LEU A 193 14.53 -5.66 -22.19
C LEU A 193 14.44 -6.57 -20.97
N LEU A 194 15.59 -7.03 -20.47
CA LEU A 194 15.67 -8.00 -19.36
C LEU A 194 15.02 -7.54 -18.05
N PHE A 195 14.81 -6.23 -17.90
CA PHE A 195 14.22 -5.61 -16.71
C PHE A 195 12.74 -5.24 -16.90
N VAL A 196 12.15 -5.57 -18.04
CA VAL A 196 10.72 -5.41 -18.34
C VAL A 196 10.06 -6.78 -18.25
N GLU A 197 8.99 -6.88 -17.47
CA GLU A 197 8.21 -8.10 -17.31
C GLU A 197 7.08 -8.19 -18.34
N SER A 198 6.46 -7.06 -18.65
CA SER A 198 5.40 -6.96 -19.66
C SER A 198 5.13 -5.51 -20.03
N THR A 199 4.38 -5.30 -21.12
CA THR A 199 3.84 -4.00 -21.49
C THR A 199 2.31 -4.04 -21.62
N ALA A 200 1.66 -2.89 -21.47
CA ALA A 200 0.22 -2.76 -21.62
C ALA A 200 -0.19 -1.40 -22.18
N MET A 201 -1.23 -1.41 -23.02
CA MET A 201 -1.91 -0.18 -23.46
C MET A 201 -2.72 0.43 -22.31
N ILE A 202 -2.83 1.75 -22.29
CA ILE A 202 -3.61 2.46 -21.27
C ILE A 202 -5.05 2.59 -21.75
N GLY A 203 -5.99 1.93 -21.07
CA GLY A 203 -7.42 2.08 -21.33
C GLY A 203 -8.04 3.27 -20.58
N THR A 204 -8.98 3.96 -21.21
CA THR A 204 -9.83 5.00 -20.64
C THR A 204 -11.28 4.65 -20.92
N ILE A 205 -12.15 4.85 -19.93
CA ILE A 205 -13.60 4.72 -20.10
C ILE A 205 -14.10 5.97 -20.83
N LYS A 206 -14.94 5.79 -21.85
CA LYS A 206 -15.62 6.93 -22.50
C LYS A 206 -16.56 7.60 -21.51
N ASN A 207 -16.40 8.91 -21.33
CA ASN A 207 -17.39 9.75 -20.65
C ASN A 207 -18.59 10.04 -21.57
#